data_AF-A0A7J9GVH3-F1
#
_entry.id   AF-A0A7J9GVH3-F1
#
_cell.length_a   1.000
_cell.length_b   1.000
_cell.length_c   1.000
_cell.angle_alpha   90.00
_cell.angle_beta   90.00
_cell.angle_gamma   90.00
#
_symmetry.space_group_name_H-M   'P 1'
#
loop_
_entity.id
_entity.type
_entity.pdbx_description
1 polymer ?
#
loop_
_entity_poly.entity_id
_entity_poly.type
_entity_poly.pdbx_seq_one_letter_code
_entity_poly.pdbx_strand_id
1 'polypeptide(L)'
;FDIEGYVTGFGHPDWLRTHEPSTRTSPVVLALVEGGATCIGKTVVDELAYSIHGENKHYSTPTNPAAPARIPGGSSSGAAVAVAADFVDFSLVGIDTLGGIRVPAAFCGVIGFRPSYGVISNTGIIPVSSSLDT
;
A
#
# COMPACT_ATOMS: atom_id res chain seq x y z
N PHE A 1 2.24 5.92 1.72
CA PHE A 1 1.95 6.95 2.74
C PHE A 1 3.23 7.50 3.29
N ASP A 2 3.28 8.80 3.44
CA ASP A 2 4.36 9.55 4.07
C ASP A 2 4.31 9.34 5.58
N ILE A 3 5.49 9.13 6.16
CA ILE A 3 5.72 9.04 7.60
C ILE A 3 6.92 9.92 7.86
N GLU A 4 6.81 10.81 8.84
CA GLU A 4 7.89 11.74 9.21
C GLU A 4 9.21 10.99 9.43
N GLY A 5 10.27 11.45 8.77
CA GLY A 5 11.61 10.85 8.85
C GLY A 5 11.83 9.62 7.97
N TYR A 6 10.84 9.17 7.20
CA TYR A 6 10.97 8.05 6.27
C TYR A 6 10.76 8.49 4.81
N VAL A 7 11.51 7.88 3.89
CA VAL A 7 11.31 8.06 2.45
C VAL A 7 10.21 7.10 1.96
N THR A 8 9.23 7.62 1.22
CA THR A 8 8.21 6.78 0.56
C THR A 8 8.77 6.28 -0.78
N GLY A 9 9.19 5.01 -0.83
CA GLY A 9 9.97 4.44 -1.94
C GLY A 9 9.22 4.04 -3.21
N PHE A 10 7.88 4.07 -3.22
CA PHE A 10 7.05 3.77 -4.40
C PHE A 10 7.38 2.49 -5.19
N GLY A 11 7.90 1.47 -4.51
CA GLY A 11 8.31 0.22 -5.14
C GLY A 11 9.51 0.33 -6.09
N HIS A 12 10.27 1.43 -6.06
CA HIS A 12 11.41 1.66 -6.95
C HIS A 12 12.67 2.12 -6.18
N PRO A 13 13.84 1.45 -6.33
CA PRO A 13 15.04 1.78 -5.57
C PRO A 13 15.64 3.15 -5.91
N ASP A 14 15.67 3.55 -7.20
CA ASP A 14 16.10 4.91 -7.52
C ASP A 14 15.16 5.98 -6.98
N TRP A 15 13.85 5.75 -6.96
CA TRP A 15 12.92 6.68 -6.32
C TRP A 15 13.26 6.87 -4.85
N LEU A 16 13.50 5.77 -4.13
CA LEU A 16 13.93 5.80 -2.74
C LEU A 16 15.27 6.54 -2.54
N ARG A 17 16.18 6.47 -3.52
CA ARG A 17 17.50 7.11 -3.47
C ARG A 17 17.47 8.60 -3.80
N THR A 18 16.55 9.04 -4.66
CA THR A 18 16.49 10.42 -5.15
C THR A 18 15.54 11.32 -4.37
N HIS A 19 14.69 10.75 -3.52
CA HIS A 19 13.71 11.50 -2.74
C HIS A 19 14.12 11.62 -1.28
N GLU A 20 13.86 12.79 -0.72
CA GLU A 20 14.13 13.08 0.68
C GLU A 20 13.08 12.45 1.61
N PRO A 21 13.43 12.20 2.88
CA PRO A 21 12.46 11.77 3.88
C PRO A 21 11.32 12.78 4.01
N SER A 22 10.10 12.28 4.21
CA SER A 22 8.94 13.14 4.43
C SER A 22 9.11 13.95 5.72
N THR A 23 8.76 15.24 5.67
CA THR A 23 8.77 16.14 6.84
C THR A 23 7.49 16.05 7.67
N ARG A 24 6.50 15.30 7.20
CA ARG A 24 5.18 15.15 7.84
C ARG A 24 4.66 13.74 7.62
N THR A 25 3.90 13.25 8.60
CA THR A 25 3.13 12.01 8.48
C THR A 25 1.79 12.29 7.81
N SER A 26 1.34 11.38 6.94
CA SER A 26 0.03 11.48 6.28
C SER A 26 -1.10 11.62 7.32
N PRO A 27 -2.10 12.49 7.10
CA PRO A 27 -3.21 12.67 8.05
C PRO A 27 -3.97 11.38 8.37
N VAL A 28 -4.08 10.46 7.40
CA VAL A 28 -4.74 9.16 7.58
C VAL A 28 -3.95 8.27 8.54
N VAL A 29 -2.63 8.26 8.41
CA VAL A 29 -1.74 7.51 9.30
C VAL A 29 -1.76 8.13 10.70
N LEU A 30 -1.68 9.46 10.80
CA LEU A 30 -1.77 10.18 12.08
C LEU A 30 -3.08 9.87 12.81
N ALA A 31 -4.22 9.96 12.13
CA ALA A 31 -5.53 9.70 12.72
C ALA A 31 -5.65 8.29 13.30
N LEU A 32 -5.03 7.29 12.65
CA LEU A 32 -5.02 5.92 13.17
C LEU A 32 -4.10 5.75 14.36
N VAL A 33 -2.90 6.34 14.33
CA VAL A 33 -1.96 6.29 15.45
C VAL A 33 -2.53 7.02 16.68
N GLU A 34 -3.12 8.20 16.48
CA GLU A 34 -3.84 8.94 17.53
C GLU A 34 -5.07 8.18 18.04
N GLY A 35 -5.70 7.37 17.19
CA GLY A 35 -6.76 6.43 17.53
C GLY A 35 -6.29 5.18 18.29
N GLY A 36 -4.99 5.03 18.55
CA GLY A 36 -4.40 3.92 19.31
C GLY A 36 -3.81 2.79 18.47
N ALA A 37 -3.78 2.93 17.14
CA ALA A 37 -3.12 1.94 16.29
C ALA A 37 -1.58 2.06 16.38
N THR A 38 -0.89 0.93 16.20
CA THR A 38 0.58 0.90 16.11
C THR A 38 1.00 0.68 14.66
N CYS A 39 1.86 1.56 14.13
CA CYS A 39 2.42 1.38 12.79
C CYS A 39 3.59 0.39 12.84
N ILE A 40 3.37 -0.82 12.32
CA ILE A 40 4.37 -1.90 12.33
C ILE A 40 5.40 -1.74 11.20
N GLY A 41 5.00 -1.14 10.07
CA GLY A 41 5.92 -0.89 8.96
C GLY A 41 5.24 -0.43 7.67
N LYS A 42 6.05 -0.34 6.61
CA LYS A 42 5.61 -0.07 5.24
C LYS A 42 5.73 -1.34 4.41
N THR A 43 4.74 -1.58 3.56
CA THR A 43 4.69 -2.78 2.71
C THR A 43 5.21 -2.51 1.31
N VAL A 44 5.65 -3.56 0.63
CA VAL A 44 6.00 -3.50 -0.79
C VAL A 44 4.75 -3.27 -1.63
N VAL A 45 4.94 -2.53 -2.73
CA VAL A 45 3.95 -2.30 -3.78
C VAL A 45 4.57 -2.63 -5.13
N ASP A 46 3.72 -2.82 -6.14
CA ASP A 46 4.17 -2.83 -7.53
C ASP A 46 4.97 -1.56 -7.85
N GLU A 47 5.95 -1.69 -8.73
CA GLU A 47 6.80 -0.57 -9.14
C GLU A 47 5.93 0.59 -9.67
N LEU A 48 6.10 1.78 -9.07
CA LEU A 48 5.29 2.98 -9.35
C LEU A 48 3.78 2.77 -9.20
N ALA A 49 3.39 1.72 -8.48
CA ALA A 49 2.03 1.22 -8.38
C ALA A 49 1.31 1.03 -9.72
N TYR A 50 2.07 0.78 -10.79
CA TYR A 50 1.57 0.70 -12.15
C TYR A 50 1.42 -0.75 -12.62
N SER A 51 0.76 -1.57 -11.80
CA SER A 51 0.43 -2.96 -12.09
C SER A 51 -0.68 -3.45 -11.15
N ILE A 52 -1.23 -4.63 -11.47
CA ILE A 52 -2.22 -5.35 -10.66
C ILE A 52 -1.76 -6.76 -10.29
N HIS A 53 -0.51 -7.11 -10.59
CA HIS A 53 0.01 -8.46 -10.35
C HIS A 53 0.57 -8.63 -8.94
N GLY A 54 1.12 -7.58 -8.35
CA GLY A 54 1.81 -7.66 -7.06
C GLY A 54 3.28 -8.07 -7.14
N GLU A 55 3.84 -8.07 -8.35
CA GLU A 55 5.22 -8.44 -8.65
C GLU A 55 6.13 -7.22 -8.70
N ASN A 56 7.20 -7.25 -7.91
CA ASN A 56 8.21 -6.20 -7.91
C ASN A 56 9.59 -6.77 -8.26
N LYS A 57 10.18 -6.28 -9.36
CA LYS A 57 11.50 -6.73 -9.85
C LYS A 57 12.63 -6.48 -8.85
N HIS A 58 12.54 -5.41 -8.05
CA HIS A 58 13.61 -4.97 -7.16
C HIS A 58 13.47 -5.55 -5.75
N TYR A 59 12.23 -5.70 -5.28
CA TYR A 59 11.92 -6.09 -3.89
C TYR A 59 11.33 -7.50 -3.75
N SER A 60 11.23 -8.24 -4.85
CA SER A 60 10.56 -9.55 -4.93
C SER A 60 9.05 -9.50 -4.69
N THR A 61 8.37 -10.59 -5.01
CA THR A 61 6.92 -10.75 -4.87
C THR A 61 6.59 -11.39 -3.52
N PRO A 62 5.73 -10.78 -2.68
CA PRO A 62 5.21 -11.43 -1.48
C PRO A 62 4.47 -12.73 -1.81
N THR A 63 4.69 -13.79 -1.03
CA THR A 63 3.97 -15.06 -1.21
C THR A 63 2.53 -14.91 -0.76
N ASN A 64 1.56 -15.24 -1.63
CA ASN A 64 0.14 -15.26 -1.29
C ASN A 64 -0.16 -16.40 -0.29
N PRO A 65 -0.59 -16.13 0.95
CA PRO A 65 -0.87 -17.17 1.95
C PRO A 65 -2.02 -18.11 1.53
N ALA A 66 -3.01 -17.59 0.81
CA ALA A 66 -4.17 -18.36 0.35
C ALA A 66 -3.82 -19.27 -0.85
N ALA A 67 -2.81 -18.91 -1.63
CA ALA A 67 -2.37 -19.68 -2.79
C ALA A 67 -0.87 -19.45 -3.11
N PRO A 68 0.06 -20.15 -2.42
CA PRO A 68 1.51 -19.86 -2.49
C PRO A 68 2.15 -19.95 -3.88
N ALA A 69 1.54 -20.70 -4.80
CA ALA A 69 2.00 -20.85 -6.18
C ALA A 69 1.41 -19.80 -7.15
N ARG A 70 0.65 -18.82 -6.63
CA ARG A 70 -0.04 -17.78 -7.42
C ARG A 70 0.37 -16.40 -6.94
N ILE A 71 0.17 -15.43 -7.82
CA ILE A 71 0.40 -14.02 -7.51
C ILE A 71 -0.57 -13.52 -6.42
N PRO A 72 -0.12 -12.62 -5.52
CA PRO A 72 -0.97 -12.03 -4.49
C PRO A 72 -1.92 -10.94 -5.02
N GLY A 73 -1.70 -10.46 -6.25
CA GLY A 73 -2.42 -9.30 -6.80
C GLY A 73 -1.78 -7.99 -6.36
N GLY A 74 -2.11 -6.90 -7.06
CA GLY A 74 -1.47 -5.60 -6.88
C GLY A 74 -2.39 -4.41 -7.18
N SER A 75 -1.93 -3.18 -7.02
CA SER A 75 -0.53 -2.80 -6.72
C SER A 75 -0.09 -3.00 -5.27
N SER A 76 -1.02 -3.23 -4.34
CA SER A 76 -0.73 -3.29 -2.90
C SER A 76 -0.56 -4.71 -2.36
N SER A 77 0.30 -5.50 -3.00
CA SER A 77 0.53 -6.90 -2.67
C SER A 77 0.96 -7.11 -1.22
N GLY A 78 1.94 -6.35 -0.74
CA GLY A 78 2.47 -6.52 0.61
C GLY A 78 1.44 -6.21 1.69
N ALA A 79 0.51 -5.27 1.42
CA ALA A 79 -0.55 -4.91 2.36
C ALA A 79 -1.56 -6.06 2.53
N ALA A 80 -2.06 -6.61 1.42
CA ALA A 80 -3.01 -7.72 1.46
C ALA A 80 -2.38 -9.00 2.03
N VAL A 81 -1.12 -9.30 1.68
CA VAL A 81 -0.41 -10.46 2.22
C VAL A 81 -0.15 -10.32 3.72
N ALA A 82 0.18 -9.12 4.22
CA ALA A 82 0.40 -8.90 5.65
C ALA A 82 -0.86 -9.18 6.48
N VAL A 83 -2.04 -8.79 5.97
CA VAL A 83 -3.33 -9.12 6.61
C VAL A 83 -3.65 -10.60 6.46
N ALA A 84 -3.49 -11.17 5.27
CA ALA A 84 -3.82 -12.57 4.99
C ALA A 84 -2.91 -13.57 5.73
N ALA A 85 -1.71 -13.14 6.13
CA ALA A 85 -0.75 -13.94 6.89
C ALA A 85 -0.86 -13.72 8.42
N ASP A 86 -1.88 -13.00 8.89
CA ASP A 86 -2.09 -12.65 10.30
C ASP A 86 -0.90 -11.90 10.95
N PHE A 87 -0.12 -11.16 10.15
CA PHE A 87 0.95 -10.31 10.71
C PHE A 87 0.40 -9.01 11.31
N VAL A 88 -0.74 -8.54 10.81
CA VAL A 88 -1.42 -7.31 11.23
C VAL A 88 -2.94 -7.49 11.17
N ASP A 89 -3.67 -6.83 12.07
CA ASP A 89 -5.15 -6.87 12.06
C ASP A 89 -5.75 -6.13 10.85
N PHE A 90 -5.06 -5.09 10.36
CA PHE A 90 -5.45 -4.33 9.18
C PHE A 90 -4.23 -3.66 8.53
N SER A 91 -4.38 -3.31 7.26
CA SER A 91 -3.36 -2.59 6.49
C SER A 91 -3.96 -1.37 5.80
N LEU A 92 -3.17 -0.29 5.73
CA LEU A 92 -3.51 0.87 4.92
C LEU A 92 -2.98 0.71 3.49
N VAL A 93 -3.81 1.09 2.52
CA VAL A 93 -3.44 1.20 1.12
C VAL A 93 -3.81 2.59 0.64
N GLY A 94 -2.86 3.26 -0.03
CA GLY A 94 -3.01 4.67 -0.39
C GLY A 94 -3.69 4.92 -1.73
N ILE A 95 -3.80 3.90 -2.58
CA ILE A 95 -4.23 4.08 -3.97
C ILE A 95 -5.00 2.86 -4.49
N ASP A 96 -6.28 3.05 -4.80
CA ASP A 96 -7.06 2.16 -5.67
C ASP A 96 -7.50 2.90 -6.94
N THR A 97 -6.56 3.11 -7.87
CA THR A 97 -6.84 3.72 -9.18
C THR A 97 -7.53 2.72 -10.12
N LEU A 98 -6.99 1.50 -10.17
CA LEU A 98 -7.39 0.42 -11.10
C LEU A 98 -7.74 -0.87 -10.35
N GLY A 99 -7.96 -0.81 -9.03
CA GLY A 99 -8.16 -1.99 -8.19
C GLY A 99 -7.00 -2.29 -7.23
N GLY A 100 -6.13 -1.32 -6.94
CA GLY A 100 -4.95 -1.52 -6.09
C GLY A 100 -5.23 -2.01 -4.67
N ILE A 101 -6.46 -1.85 -4.17
CA ILE A 101 -6.96 -2.45 -2.92
C ILE A 101 -7.76 -3.71 -3.23
N ARG A 102 -8.71 -3.61 -4.17
CA ARG A 102 -9.72 -4.65 -4.40
C ARG A 102 -9.15 -5.93 -5.03
N VAL A 103 -8.20 -5.81 -5.95
CA VAL A 103 -7.55 -6.97 -6.62
C VAL A 103 -6.75 -7.80 -5.63
N PRO A 104 -5.78 -7.25 -4.88
CA PRO A 104 -5.00 -8.06 -3.94
C PRO A 104 -5.86 -8.59 -2.80
N ALA A 105 -6.88 -7.84 -2.37
CA ALA A 105 -7.85 -8.33 -1.40
C ALA A 105 -8.60 -9.59 -1.88
N ALA A 106 -9.10 -9.56 -3.11
CA ALA A 106 -9.78 -10.71 -3.71
C ALA A 106 -8.84 -11.92 -3.88
N PHE A 107 -7.58 -11.69 -4.22
CA PHE A 107 -6.61 -12.77 -4.48
C PHE A 107 -6.06 -13.39 -3.18
N CYS A 108 -5.87 -12.58 -2.15
CA CYS A 108 -5.38 -13.04 -0.84
C CYS A 108 -6.51 -13.48 0.10
N GLY A 109 -7.77 -13.33 -0.29
CA GLY A 109 -8.93 -13.76 0.50
C GLY A 109 -9.24 -12.85 1.70
N VAL A 110 -8.93 -11.56 1.60
CA VAL A 110 -9.17 -10.55 2.65
C VAL A 110 -10.19 -9.51 2.20
N ILE A 111 -10.73 -8.74 3.14
CA ILE A 111 -11.67 -7.67 2.84
C ILE A 111 -10.90 -6.41 2.44
N GLY A 112 -11.15 -5.92 1.23
CA GLY A 112 -10.63 -4.65 0.74
C GLY A 112 -11.75 -3.62 0.61
N PHE A 113 -11.60 -2.47 1.27
CA PHE A 113 -12.59 -1.39 1.21
C PHE A 113 -12.05 -0.22 0.38
N ARG A 114 -12.77 0.12 -0.68
CA ARG A 114 -12.51 1.33 -1.48
C ARG A 114 -13.59 2.37 -1.17
N PRO A 115 -13.27 3.48 -0.49
CA PRO A 115 -14.24 4.50 -0.12
C PRO A 115 -14.75 5.26 -1.37
N SER A 116 -15.80 6.06 -1.16
CA SER A 116 -16.19 7.06 -2.16
C SER A 116 -15.07 8.09 -2.33
N TYR A 117 -14.89 8.56 -3.56
CA TYR A 117 -13.84 9.53 -3.89
C TYR A 117 -13.94 10.78 -3.03
N GLY A 118 -12.81 11.20 -2.46
CA GLY A 118 -12.68 12.40 -1.61
C GLY A 118 -13.13 12.24 -0.16
N VAL A 119 -13.64 11.07 0.25
CA VAL A 119 -13.99 10.82 1.67
C VAL A 119 -12.75 10.72 2.56
N ILE A 120 -11.69 10.09 2.04
CA ILE A 120 -10.40 9.98 2.72
C ILE A 120 -9.42 10.94 2.05
N SER A 121 -8.58 11.60 2.85
CA SER A 121 -7.58 12.54 2.33
C SER A 121 -6.42 11.81 1.65
N ASN A 122 -6.18 12.15 0.39
CA ASN A 122 -5.01 11.71 -0.38
C ASN A 122 -3.73 12.49 -0.03
N THR A 123 -3.69 13.20 1.11
CA THR A 123 -2.49 13.95 1.51
C THR A 123 -1.41 13.00 2.03
N GLY A 124 -0.18 13.15 1.53
CA GLY A 124 0.95 12.29 1.91
C GLY A 124 0.86 10.88 1.29
N ILE A 125 0.27 10.76 0.11
CA ILE A 125 0.44 9.60 -0.78
C ILE A 125 1.16 10.06 -2.05
N ILE A 126 1.83 9.14 -2.73
CA ILE A 126 2.34 9.41 -4.08
C ILE A 126 1.19 9.12 -5.05
N PRO A 127 0.67 10.13 -5.77
CA PRO A 127 -0.49 9.94 -6.63
C PRO A 127 -0.12 9.20 -7.91
N VAL A 128 -1.01 8.32 -8.37
CA VAL A 128 -0.96 7.69 -9.71
C VAL A 128 -1.90 8.42 -10.65
N SER A 129 -3.13 8.71 -10.20
CA SER A 129 -4.10 9.52 -10.92
C SER A 129 -5.01 10.23 -9.92
N SER A 130 -4.79 11.53 -9.74
CA SER A 130 -5.50 12.32 -8.73
C SER A 130 -7.03 12.28 -8.87
N SER A 131 -7.57 12.05 -10.06
CA SER A 131 -9.03 11.95 -10.30
C SER A 131 -9.62 10.57 -10.03
N LEU A 132 -8.79 9.54 -9.85
CA LEU A 132 -9.21 8.15 -9.68
C LEU A 132 -8.72 7.55 -8.36
N ASP A 133 -7.67 8.12 -7.76
CA ASP A 133 -7.08 7.63 -6.51
C ASP A 133 -8.03 7.86 -5.32
N THR A 134 -8.24 6.80 -4.55
CA THR A 134 -9.03 6.76 -3.30
C THR A 134 -8.38 5.84 -2.29
#